data_AF-A0A3C1SX75-F1
#
_entry.id   AF-A0A3C1SX75-F1
#
_cell.length_a   1.000
_cell.length_b   1.000
_cell.length_c   1.000
_cell.angle_alpha   90.00
_cell.angle_beta   90.00
_cell.angle_gamma   90.00
#
_symmetry.space_group_name_H-M   'P 1'
#
loop_
_entity.id
_entity.type
_entity.pdbx_description
1 polymer ?
#
loop_
_entity_poly.entity_id
_entity_poly.type
_entity_poly.pdbx_seq_one_letter_code
_entity_poly.pdbx_strand_id
1 'polypeptide(L)'
;FVNRLAAKTHSRNLKMDKDTNLIWIDLEMTGLLPEKDVIIEIATIVTDKDLNVLAEGPALAIHQSSTILAGMDEWNTEHHGNSG
;
A
#
# COMPACT_ATOMS: atom_id res chain seq x y z
N PHE A 1 3.71 -7.65 -0.17
CA PHE A 1 2.66 -7.42 -1.19
C PHE A 1 3.16 -7.43 -2.66
N VAL A 2 4.43 -7.72 -2.93
CA VAL A 2 5.08 -7.39 -4.23
C VAL A 2 5.09 -8.52 -5.27
N ASN A 3 4.33 -9.61 -5.12
CA ASN A 3 4.33 -10.66 -6.15
C ASN A 3 2.99 -11.36 -6.28
N ARG A 4 2.17 -10.88 -7.22
CA ARG A 4 1.42 -11.68 -8.21
C ARG A 4 0.42 -10.78 -8.95
N LEU A 5 0.59 -10.65 -10.26
CA LEU A 5 -0.38 -11.15 -11.27
C LEU A 5 -0.06 -10.56 -12.64
N ALA A 6 0.73 -11.32 -13.41
CA ALA A 6 0.62 -11.28 -14.86
C ALA A 6 -0.65 -12.05 -15.27
N ALA A 7 -1.76 -11.35 -15.55
CA ALA A 7 -2.85 -11.92 -16.35
C ALA A 7 -3.80 -10.87 -16.95
N LYS A 8 -3.71 -10.73 -18.28
CA LYS A 8 -4.78 -10.42 -19.24
C LYS A 8 -5.40 -9.01 -19.22
N THR A 9 -4.80 -8.14 -20.01
CA THR A 9 -5.46 -7.00 -20.65
C THR A 9 -6.55 -7.49 -21.63
N HIS A 10 -7.81 -7.46 -21.19
CA HIS A 10 -8.94 -7.33 -22.11
C HIS A 10 -9.25 -5.84 -22.22
N SER A 11 -9.13 -5.28 -23.42
CA SER A 11 -9.36 -3.85 -23.69
C SER A 11 -10.85 -3.52 -23.59
N ARG A 12 -11.37 -3.44 -22.36
CA ARG A 12 -12.60 -2.69 -22.06
C ARG A 12 -12.19 -1.24 -21.87
N ASN A 13 -12.82 -0.32 -22.58
CA ASN A 13 -12.82 1.10 -22.22
C ASN A 13 -13.57 1.21 -20.88
N LEU A 14 -12.88 0.93 -19.77
CA LEU A 14 -13.40 1.14 -18.43
C LEU A 14 -13.49 2.65 -18.24
N LYS A 15 -14.72 3.16 -18.29
CA LYS A 15 -15.01 4.57 -18.12
C LYS A 15 -14.80 4.89 -16.65
N MET A 16 -13.77 5.69 -16.35
CA MET A 16 -13.56 6.26 -15.03
C MET A 16 -14.79 7.07 -14.63
N ASP A 17 -15.48 6.63 -13.58
CA ASP A 17 -16.59 7.34 -12.97
C ASP A 17 -16.16 7.80 -11.58
N LYS A 18 -15.89 9.09 -11.43
CA LYS A 18 -15.36 9.64 -10.18
C LYS A 18 -16.30 9.47 -8.99
N ASP A 19 -17.60 9.33 -9.25
CA ASP A 19 -18.61 9.23 -8.19
C ASP A 19 -18.72 7.81 -7.63
N THR A 20 -18.33 6.79 -8.41
CA THR A 20 -18.51 5.37 -8.04
C THR A 20 -17.21 4.57 -7.96
N ASN A 21 -16.09 5.13 -8.41
CA ASN A 21 -14.78 4.53 -8.24
C ASN A 21 -14.41 4.41 -6.76
N LEU A 22 -13.69 3.34 -6.43
CA LEU A 22 -13.19 3.05 -5.10
C LEU A 22 -11.67 3.21 -5.06
N ILE A 23 -11.17 3.81 -3.97
CA ILE A 23 -9.74 3.93 -3.71
C ILE A 23 -9.40 2.95 -2.59
N TRP A 24 -8.54 2.00 -2.91
CA TRP A 24 -7.92 1.06 -1.99
C TRP A 24 -6.60 1.66 -1.54
N ILE A 25 -6.34 1.60 -0.25
CA ILE A 25 -5.11 2.07 0.38
C ILE A 25 -4.67 1.06 1.41
N ASP A 26 -3.38 0.78 1.44
CA ASP A 26 -2.73 -0.01 2.48
C ASP A 26 -1.48 0.73 2.95
N LEU A 27 -1.22 0.68 4.25
CA LEU A 27 -0.12 1.38 4.90
C LEU A 27 0.63 0.41 5.80
N GLU A 28 1.97 0.47 5.73
CA GLU A 28 2.84 -0.13 6.73
C GLU A 28 3.36 0.98 7.64
N MET A 29 3.37 0.75 8.95
CA MET A 29 3.75 1.73 9.97
C MET A 29 4.82 1.17 10.90
N THR A 30 5.54 2.04 11.61
CA THR A 30 6.49 1.62 12.66
C THR A 30 5.84 0.98 13.88
N GLY A 31 4.52 1.06 14.00
CA GLY A 31 3.72 0.55 15.11
C GLY A 31 2.26 0.96 15.06
N LEU A 32 1.55 0.72 16.16
CA LEU A 32 0.08 0.83 16.24
C LEU A 32 -0.41 2.09 16.97
N LEU A 33 0.48 3.00 17.39
CA LEU A 33 0.15 4.23 18.11
C LEU A 33 0.24 5.44 17.19
N PRO A 34 -0.86 5.98 16.66
CA PRO A 34 -0.83 7.07 15.66
C PRO A 34 -0.15 8.36 16.14
N GLU A 35 -0.13 8.59 17.46
CA GLU A 35 0.52 9.76 18.07
C GLU A 35 2.06 9.70 18.00
N LYS A 36 2.62 8.50 17.75
CA LYS A 36 4.06 8.22 17.85
C LYS A 36 4.62 7.56 16.60
N ASP A 37 3.87 6.60 16.06
CA ASP A 37 4.26 5.79 14.93
C ASP A 37 4.01 6.49 13.61
N VAL A 38 4.85 6.17 12.63
CA VAL A 38 4.88 6.83 11.33
C VAL A 38 4.76 5.81 10.22
N ILE A 39 4.27 6.27 9.06
CA ILE A 39 4.17 5.45 7.85
C ILE A 39 5.58 5.19 7.28
N ILE A 40 5.83 3.94 6.89
CA ILE A 40 7.05 3.48 6.23
C ILE A 40 6.80 2.90 4.84
N GLU A 41 5.57 2.49 4.50
CA GLU A 41 5.17 2.13 3.14
C GLU A 41 3.72 2.57 2.85
N ILE A 42 3.44 2.91 1.59
CA ILE A 42 2.08 3.13 1.09
C ILE A 42 1.89 2.47 -0.27
N ALA A 43 0.76 1.82 -0.46
CA ALA A 43 0.29 1.33 -1.75
C ALA A 43 -1.16 1.73 -2.00
N THR A 44 -1.51 2.00 -3.26
CA THR A 44 -2.89 2.37 -3.63
C THR A 44 -3.34 1.69 -4.92
N ILE A 45 -4.64 1.39 -5.02
CA ILE A 45 -5.29 0.84 -6.22
C ILE A 45 -6.63 1.56 -6.40
N VAL A 46 -7.01 1.84 -7.65
CA VAL A 46 -8.35 2.34 -7.99
C VAL A 46 -9.13 1.23 -8.67
N THR A 47 -10.35 0.95 -8.21
CA THR A 47 -11.28 0.02 -8.85
C THR A 47 -12.58 0.72 -9.24
N ASP A 48 -13.36 0.12 -10.13
CA ASP A 48 -14.77 0.46 -10.26
C ASP A 48 -15.57 -0.14 -9.09
N LYS A 49 -16.88 0.14 -9.05
CA LYS A 49 -17.81 -0.40 -8.06
C LYS A 49 -17.95 -1.93 -8.09
N ASP A 50 -17.60 -2.56 -9.21
CA ASP A 50 -17.66 -4.02 -9.41
C ASP A 50 -16.30 -4.68 -9.16
N LEU A 51 -15.37 -3.94 -8.56
CA LEU A 51 -14.02 -4.35 -8.16
C LEU A 51 -13.08 -4.69 -9.33
N ASN A 52 -13.37 -4.21 -10.54
CA ASN A 52 -12.39 -4.28 -11.64
C ASN A 52 -11.32 -3.22 -11.42
N VAL A 53 -10.04 -3.61 -11.49
CA VAL A 53 -8.90 -2.67 -11.38
C VAL A 53 -8.91 -1.70 -12.57
N LEU A 54 -8.90 -0.41 -12.24
CA LEU A 54 -8.85 0.70 -13.20
C LEU A 54 -7.44 1.27 -13.32
N ALA A 55 -6.73 1.36 -12.19
CA ALA A 55 -5.36 1.83 -12.12
C ALA A 55 -4.67 1.33 -10.86
N GLU A 56 -3.37 1.09 -10.95
CA GLU A 56 -2.49 0.91 -9.80
C GLU A 56 -1.81 2.25 -9.51
N GLY A 57 -1.90 2.70 -8.26
CA GLY A 57 -1.17 3.86 -7.79
C GLY A 57 0.26 3.47 -7.38
N PRO A 58 1.05 4.43 -6.89
CA PRO A 58 2.44 4.16 -6.55
C PRO A 58 2.52 3.27 -5.29
N ALA A 59 3.49 2.35 -5.30
CA ALA A 59 3.96 1.64 -4.12
C ALA A 59 5.28 2.28 -3.68
N LEU A 60 5.28 2.95 -2.52
CA LEU A 60 6.39 3.79 -2.07
C LEU A 60 6.85 3.40 -0.68
N ALA A 61 8.13 3.11 -0.55
CA ALA A 61 8.81 3.11 0.74
C ALA A 61 9.12 4.56 1.16
N ILE A 62 8.76 4.91 2.39
CA ILE A 62 8.95 6.23 2.98
C ILE A 62 10.15 6.18 3.89
N HIS A 63 11.18 6.96 3.56
CA HIS A 63 12.39 7.03 4.37
C HIS A 63 12.11 7.52 5.79
N GLN A 64 12.63 6.79 6.78
CA GLN A 64 12.68 7.20 8.18
C GLN A 64 14.12 7.12 8.70
N SER A 65 14.44 7.94 9.70
CA SER A 65 15.75 7.91 10.33
C SER A 65 16.00 6.56 11.02
N SER A 66 17.27 6.15 11.11
CA SER A 66 17.66 4.91 11.80
C SER A 66 17.20 4.87 13.26
N THR A 67 17.13 6.02 13.93
CA THR A 67 16.63 6.14 15.31
C THR A 67 15.15 5.77 15.42
N ILE A 68 14.33 6.16 14.43
CA ILE A 68 12.89 5.83 14.38
C ILE A 68 12.73 4.32 14.14
N LEU A 69 13.46 3.78 13.16
CA LEU A 69 13.40 2.35 12.83
C LEU A 69 13.89 1.47 13.98
N ALA A 70 14.93 1.90 14.70
CA ALA A 70 15.42 1.21 15.89
C ALA A 70 14.47 1.31 17.10
N GLY A 71 13.47 2.20 17.05
CA GLY A 71 12.45 2.37 18.07
C GLY A 71 11.23 1.46 17.89
N MET A 72 11.18 0.68 16.81
CA MET A 72 10.11 -0.30 16.57
C MET A 72 10.17 -1.43 17.60
N ASP A 73 9.02 -2.05 17.87
CA ASP A 73 8.99 -3.27 18.67
C ASP A 73 9.60 -4.46 17.91
N GLU A 74 9.77 -5.59 18.60
CA GLU A 74 10.40 -6.79 18.04
C GLU A 74 9.61 -7.35 16.86
N TRP A 75 8.27 -7.32 16.93
CA TRP A 75 7.41 -7.86 15.89
C TRP A 75 7.50 -7.03 14.61
N ASN A 76 7.40 -5.69 14.70
CA ASN A 76 7.55 -4.79 13.55
C ASN A 76 8.95 -4.88 12.95
N THR A 77 9.98 -4.97 13.79
CA THR A 77 11.37 -5.08 13.32
C THR A 77 11.60 -6.37 12.52
N GLU A 78 11.13 -7.51 13.03
CA GLU A 78 11.25 -8.80 12.34
C GLU A 78 10.38 -8.84 11.08
N HIS A 79 9.14 -8.38 11.17
CA HIS A 79 8.19 -8.45 10.07
C HIS A 79 8.64 -7.60 8.88
N HIS A 80 8.98 -6.32 9.12
CA HIS A 80 9.44 -5.42 8.06
C HIS A 80 10.86 -5.76 7.57
N GLY A 81 11.72 -6.29 8.45
CA GLY A 81 13.05 -6.77 8.04
C GLY A 81 13.00 -7.96 7.08
N ASN A 82 11.96 -8.80 7.18
CA ASN A 82 11.76 -9.97 6.32
C ASN A 82 10.93 -9.69 5.06
N SER A 83 10.06 -8.67 5.10
CA SER A 83 9.21 -8.29 3.97
C SER A 83 9.82 -7.22 3.06
N GLY A 84 10.91 -6.58 3.51
CA GLY A 84 11.73 -5.60 2.77
C GLY A 84 12.64 -6.22 1.72
#